data_AF-A0A954HB21-F1
#
_entry.id   AF-A0A954HB21-F1
#
_cell.length_a   1.000
_cell.length_b   1.000
_cell.length_c   1.000
_cell.angle_alpha   90.00
_cell.angle_beta   90.00
_cell.angle_gamma   90.00
#
_symmetry.space_group_name_H-M   'P 1'
#
loop_
_entity.id
_entity.type
_entity.pdbx_description
1 polymer ?
#
loop_
_entity_poly.entity_id
_entity_poly.type
_entity_poly.pdbx_seq_one_letter_code
_entity_poly.pdbx_strand_id
1 'polypeptide(L)' 'GCTGLAVLNPRIPMEVQFDEHKLLIMYGHELGPFEEILKSYNLPCSEEMKFITEAEHVHSSTDEFAEQFQQLCYRLGIDD' A
#
# COMPACT_ATOMS: atom_id res chain seq x y z
N GLY A 1 2.53 7.93 10.30
CA GLY A 1 3.44 7.55 9.22
C GLY A 1 2.63 7.36 7.96
N CYS A 2 2.65 8.35 7.08
CA CYS A 2 1.75 8.49 5.92
C CYS A 2 2.37 7.95 4.62
N THR A 3 3.37 7.07 4.73
CA THR A 3 4.05 6.51 3.57
C THR A 3 3.26 5.32 3.05
N GLY A 4 2.76 5.45 1.82
CA GLY A 4 2.29 4.33 1.02
C GLY A 4 3.39 3.77 0.13
N LEU A 5 3.21 2.53 -0.33
CA LEU A 5 4.07 1.85 -1.30
C LEU A 5 3.20 1.06 -2.27
N ALA A 6 3.38 1.27 -3.57
CA ALA A 6 2.76 0.46 -4.61
C ALA A 6 3.83 -0.34 -5.36
N VAL A 7 3.58 -1.64 -5.56
CA VAL A 7 4.38 -2.51 -6.40
C VAL A 7 3.53 -2.91 -7.60
N LEU A 8 3.96 -2.50 -8.79
CA LEU A 8 3.27 -2.77 -10.04
C LEU A 8 4.07 -3.74 -10.91
N ASN A 9 3.40 -4.73 -11.48
CA ASN A 9 3.97 -5.54 -12.53
C ASN A 9 3.55 -4.95 -13.90
N PRO A 10 4.46 -4.41 -14.73
CA PRO A 10 4.07 -3.81 -16.00
C PRO A 10 3.67 -4.85 -17.07
N ARG A 11 3.96 -6.14 -16.84
CA ARG A 11 3.69 -7.23 -17.81
C ARG A 11 2.37 -7.94 -17.56
N ILE A 12 1.83 -7.83 -16.36
CA ILE A 12 0.61 -8.49 -15.92
C ILE A 12 -0.17 -7.44 -15.14
N PRO A 13 -1.47 -7.19 -15.41
CA PRO A 13 -2.25 -6.20 -14.69
C PRO A 13 -2.43 -6.65 -13.22
N MET A 14 -1.41 -6.38 -12.42
CA MET A 14 -1.26 -6.78 -11.04
C MET A 14 -0.56 -5.67 -10.27
N GLU A 15 -1.20 -5.25 -9.19
CA GLU A 15 -0.74 -4.18 -8.34
C GLU A 15 -1.00 -4.51 -6.87
N VAL A 16 0.00 -4.26 -6.03
CA VAL A 16 -0.11 -4.39 -4.57
C VAL A 16 0.20 -3.04 -3.96
N GLN A 17 -0.78 -2.45 -3.29
CA GLN A 17 -0.68 -1.14 -2.65
C GLN A 17 -0.76 -1.30 -1.14
N PHE A 18 0.23 -0.74 -0.44
CA PHE A 18 0.10 -0.39 0.96
C PHE A 18 -0.19 1.10 1.04
N ASP A 19 -1.37 1.44 1.49
CA ASP A 19 -1.86 2.81 1.62
C ASP A 19 -1.43 3.44 2.96
N GLU A 20 -1.41 4.77 3.01
CA GLU A 20 -1.09 5.55 4.19
C GLU A 20 -2.04 5.27 5.37
N HIS A 21 -3.30 4.88 5.10
CA HIS A 21 -4.30 4.44 6.07
C HIS A 21 -4.11 2.99 6.55
N LYS A 22 -2.97 2.37 6.22
CA LYS A 22 -2.62 0.98 6.59
C LYS A 22 -3.53 -0.05 5.94
N LEU A 23 -4.12 0.30 4.81
CA LEU A 23 -4.84 -0.64 3.96
C LEU A 23 -3.83 -1.33 3.04
N LEU A 24 -3.88 -2.66 2.99
CA LEU A 24 -3.16 -3.45 2.01
C LEU A 24 -4.19 -3.88 0.95
N ILE A 25 -4.02 -3.41 -0.28
CA ILE A 25 -4.95 -3.61 -1.38
C ILE A 25 -4.21 -4.33 -2.51
N MET A 26 -4.79 -5.41 -3.02
CA MET A 26 -4.28 -6.14 -4.17
C MET A 26 -5.30 -6.07 -5.32
N TYR A 27 -4.86 -5.60 -6.48
CA TYR A 27 -5.66 -5.55 -7.70
C TYR A 27 -5.08 -6.52 -8.73
N GLY A 28 -5.92 -7.41 -9.27
CA GLY A 28 -5.52 -8.35 -10.31
C GLY A 28 -6.53 -9.47 -10.54
N HIS A 29 -6.26 -10.32 -11.53
CA HIS A 29 -7.15 -11.44 -11.89
C HIS A 29 -6.98 -12.69 -11.01
N GLU A 30 -5.75 -13.01 -10.59
CA GLU A 30 -5.44 -14.21 -9.80
C GLU A 30 -4.96 -13.81 -8.41
N LEU A 31 -5.90 -13.66 -7.46
CA LEU A 31 -5.59 -13.23 -6.08
C LEU A 31 -5.35 -14.37 -5.10
N GLY A 32 -5.67 -15.62 -5.48
CA GLY A 32 -5.51 -16.80 -4.62
C GLY A 32 -4.15 -16.94 -3.92
N PRO A 33 -3.02 -16.77 -4.63
CA PRO A 33 -1.70 -16.81 -4.00
C PRO A 33 -1.50 -15.76 -2.90
N PHE A 34 -2.07 -14.57 -3.06
CA PHE A 34 -2.00 -13.52 -2.03
C PHE A 34 -2.81 -13.90 -0.80
N GLU A 35 -4.01 -14.46 -0.99
CA GLU A 35 -4.82 -14.95 0.13
C GLU A 35 -4.12 -16.05 0.92
N GLU A 36 -3.44 -16.98 0.24
CA GLU A 36 -2.67 -18.05 0.89
C GLU A 36 -1.54 -17.49 1.74
N ILE A 37 -0.81 -16.48 1.22
CA ILE A 37 0.21 -15.76 1.98
C ILE A 37 -0.42 -15.11 3.21
N LEU A 38 -1.48 -14.33 3.07
CA LEU A 38 -2.15 -13.67 4.20
C LEU A 38 -2.62 -14.69 5.26
N LYS A 39 -3.23 -15.80 4.83
CA LYS A 39 -3.64 -16.89 5.72
C LYS A 39 -2.45 -17.48 6.48
N SER A 40 -1.30 -17.67 5.82
CA SER A 40 -0.07 -18.16 6.47
C SER A 40 0.47 -17.22 7.54
N TYR A 41 0.16 -15.92 7.44
CA TYR A 41 0.48 -14.88 8.43
C TYR A 41 -0.66 -14.64 9.44
N ASN A 42 -1.62 -15.57 9.57
CA ASN A 42 -2.78 -15.48 10.46
C ASN A 42 -3.68 -14.26 10.18
N LEU A 43 -3.79 -13.85 8.91
CA LEU A 43 -4.72 -12.82 8.44
C LEU A 43 -5.86 -13.49 7.62
N PRO A 44 -6.83 -14.14 8.27
CA PRO A 44 -7.98 -14.71 7.56
C PRO A 44 -8.93 -13.63 7.05
N CYS A 45 -9.67 -13.93 5.98
CA CYS A 45 -10.77 -13.09 5.52
C CYS A 45 -11.88 -13.05 6.57
N SER A 46 -12.42 -11.86 6.85
CA SER A 46 -13.59 -11.66 7.72
C SER A 46 -14.68 -10.93 6.95
N GLU A 47 -15.70 -11.67 6.53
CA GLU A 47 -16.85 -11.13 5.78
C GLU A 47 -17.75 -10.23 6.63
N GLU A 48 -17.63 -10.31 7.95
CA GLU A 48 -18.40 -9.51 8.90
C GLU A 48 -17.75 -8.14 9.19
N MET A 49 -16.55 -7.90 8.66
CA MET A 49 -15.81 -6.66 8.89
C MET A 49 -16.55 -5.46 8.28
N LYS A 50 -16.86 -4.46 9.12
CA LYS A 50 -17.49 -3.21 8.66
C LYS A 50 -16.43 -2.15 8.43
N PHE A 51 -16.45 -1.54 7.24
CA PHE A 51 -15.57 -0.43 6.90
C PHE A 51 -16.20 0.91 7.32
N ILE A 52 -15.40 1.76 7.98
CA ILE A 52 -15.78 3.14 8.32
C ILE A 52 -14.96 4.05 7.41
N THR A 53 -15.63 4.84 6.56
CA THR A 53 -14.99 5.80 5.65
C THR A 53 -14.97 7.20 6.28
N GLU A 54 -13.81 7.87 6.30
CA GLU A 54 -13.72 9.30 6.63
C GLU A 54 -13.84 10.15 5.35
N ALA A 55 -14.57 11.27 5.39
CA ALA A 55 -15.03 12.00 4.19
C ALA A 55 -14.05 13.08 3.67
N GLU A 56 -12.99 13.40 4.40
CA GLU A 56 -11.93 14.32 3.97
C GLU A 56 -10.59 13.91 4.60
N HIS A 57 -9.68 13.36 3.79
CA HIS A 57 -8.29 13.14 4.21
C HIS A 57 -7.46 14.40 3.90
N VAL A 58 -7.06 15.13 4.93
CA VAL A 58 -6.12 16.25 4.81
C VAL A 58 -4.77 15.81 5.38
N HIS A 59 -3.79 15.60 4.51
CA HIS A 59 -2.42 15.32 4.91
C HIS A 59 -1.61 16.62 5.01
N SER A 60 -1.19 16.94 6.22
CA SER A 60 -0.25 18.03 6.50
C SER A 60 1.10 17.40 6.83
N SER A 61 2.15 17.74 6.08
CA SER A 61 3.53 17.30 6.33
C SER A 61 4.45 18.48 6.65
N THR A 62 5.70 18.21 7.01
CA THR A 62 6.76 19.21 7.25
C THR A 62 7.86 19.08 6.19
N ASP A 63 8.64 20.16 6.01
CA ASP A 63 9.77 20.19 5.06
C ASP A 63 10.79 19.08 5.34
N GLU A 64 11.01 18.74 6.63
CA GLU A 64 11.90 17.66 7.05
C GLU A 64 11.47 16.30 6.46
N PHE A 65 10.19 15.97 6.47
CA PHE A 65 9.69 14.71 5.90
C PHE A 65 9.76 14.69 4.37
N ALA A 66 9.69 15.85 3.71
CA ALA A 66 9.90 15.95 2.27
C ALA A 66 11.35 15.60 1.89
N GLU A 67 12.33 16.08 2.66
CA GLU A 67 13.75 15.74 2.45
C GLU A 67 14.02 14.24 2.70
N GLN A 68 13.42 13.67 3.74
CA GLN A 68 13.53 12.23 4.04
C GLN A 68 12.93 11.37 2.92
N PHE A 69 11.82 11.80 2.31
CA PHE A 69 11.21 11.11 1.18
C PHE A 69 12.11 11.12 -0.05
N GLN A 70 12.69 12.28 -0.38
CA GLN A 70 13.68 12.40 -1.48
C GLN A 70 14.87 11.45 -1.28
N GLN A 71 15.37 11.34 -0.04
CA GLN A 71 16.43 10.39 0.30
C GLN A 71 16.01 8.92 0.11
N LEU A 72 14.75 8.59 0.38
CA LEU A 72 14.21 7.25 0.14
C LEU A 72 14.14 6.93 -1.35
N CYS A 73 13.63 7.84 -2.18
CA CYS A 73 13.58 7.69 -3.64
C CYS A 73 14.97 7.42 -4.22
N TYR A 74 15.97 8.22 -3.82
CA TYR A 74 17.36 8.04 -4.23
C TYR A 74 17.91 6.65 -3.87
N ARG A 75 17.67 6.18 -2.64
CA ARG A 75 18.11 4.84 -2.19
C ARG A 75 17.43 3.70 -2.95
N LEU A 76 16.20 3.91 -3.40
CA LEU A 76 15.44 2.95 -4.19
C LEU A 76 15.78 3.01 -5.69
N GLY A 77 16.64 3.94 -6.12
CA GLY A 77 16.99 4.13 -7.54
C GLY A 77 15.82 4.63 -8.37
N ILE A 78 14.90 5.38 -7.75
CA ILE A 78 13.80 6.06 -8.42
C ILE A 78 14.33 7.43 -8.85
N ASP A 79 14.73 7.54 -10.13
CA ASP A 79 15.07 8.81 -10.80
C ASP A 79 13.85 9.32 -11.60
N ASP A 80 13.76 10.65 -11.80
CA ASP A 80 12.70 11.35 -12.57
C ASP A 80 12.62 10.90 -14.05
#